data_AF-A0A5S6PZK9-F1
#
_entry.id   AF-A0A5S6PZK9-F1
#
_cell.length_a   1.000
_cell.length_b   1.000
_cell.length_c   1.000
_cell.angle_alpha   90.00
_cell.angle_beta   90.00
_cell.angle_gamma   90.00
#
_symmetry.space_group_name_H-M   'P 1'
#
loop_
_entity.id
_entity.type
_entity.pdbx_description
1 polymer ?
#
loop_
_entity_poly.entity_id
_entity_poly.type
_entity_poly.pdbx_seq_one_letter_code
_entity_poly.pdbx_strand_id
1 'polypeptide(L)'
;MAEGTSRYGLILKRPYKKLPQVPRPNVFGDSSDEDGVSSTSKKPQVATDVKMRSQFSVQIEKALEEDPNAFAYDEVYEKIERDRNNSRATAKEKDGAKPKYITALLKNAKKRQVEYEAREERKQQREREKEGGEFADKEVFVTGAYRRKLEELEEHNKAVERMDRIDEMMDVSKQKDLSGFYRHFLNDVAQPVSSLKDSETAAEQSGDQKGTIINRESKMPKKRRA
;
A
#
# COMPACT_ATOMS: atom_id res chain seq x y z
N MET A 1 27.84 -34.21 -34.47
CA MET A 1 28.39 -33.45 -33.33
C MET A 1 27.75 -32.07 -33.37
N ALA A 2 26.64 -31.86 -32.65
CA ALA A 2 25.91 -30.59 -32.67
C ALA A 2 26.36 -29.75 -31.47
N GLU A 3 26.95 -28.59 -31.76
CA GLU A 3 27.53 -27.68 -30.77
C GLU A 3 26.43 -26.99 -29.94
N GLY A 4 26.63 -26.99 -28.61
CA GLY A 4 25.68 -26.51 -27.63
C GLY A 4 25.53 -24.99 -27.63
N THR A 5 24.30 -24.51 -27.63
CA THR A 5 23.96 -23.12 -27.38
C THR A 5 24.11 -22.82 -25.88
N SER A 6 25.22 -22.20 -25.50
CA SER A 6 25.46 -21.73 -24.12
C SER A 6 24.39 -20.73 -23.68
N ARG A 7 23.54 -21.15 -22.73
CA ARG A 7 22.43 -20.35 -22.17
C ARG A 7 22.84 -19.36 -21.07
N TYR A 8 24.14 -19.11 -20.91
CA TYR A 8 24.67 -18.20 -19.89
C TYR A 8 25.85 -17.44 -20.49
N GLY A 9 25.59 -16.24 -20.99
CA GLY A 9 26.60 -15.28 -21.42
C GLY A 9 26.38 -13.97 -20.69
N LEU A 10 27.47 -13.35 -20.21
CA LEU A 10 27.46 -12.02 -19.60
C LEU A 10 26.82 -11.03 -20.59
N ILE A 11 25.68 -10.42 -20.23
CA ILE A 11 25.01 -9.41 -21.06
C ILE A 11 25.90 -8.15 -21.06
N LEU A 12 26.77 -8.05 -22.06
CA LEU A 12 27.55 -6.84 -22.31
C LEU A 12 26.59 -5.72 -22.70
N LYS A 13 26.50 -4.66 -21.88
CA LYS A 13 25.71 -3.47 -22.20
C LYS A 13 26.25 -2.86 -23.50
N ARG A 14 25.45 -2.89 -24.58
CA ARG A 14 25.78 -2.17 -25.82
C ARG A 14 26.03 -0.69 -25.50
N PRO A 15 27.04 -0.05 -26.13
CA PRO A 15 27.28 1.37 -25.93
C PRO A 15 26.03 2.17 -26.34
N TYR A 16 25.61 3.07 -25.44
CA TYR A 16 24.39 3.86 -25.55
C TYR A 16 24.46 4.76 -26.79
N LYS A 17 23.72 4.43 -27.86
CA LYS A 17 23.50 5.36 -28.97
C LYS A 17 22.54 6.44 -28.46
N LYS A 18 23.00 7.69 -28.36
CA LYS A 18 22.14 8.84 -28.04
C LYS A 18 21.02 8.91 -29.09
N LEU A 19 19.78 8.75 -28.66
CA LEU A 19 18.62 9.03 -29.50
C LEU A 19 18.56 10.54 -29.80
N PRO A 20 18.13 10.96 -31.00
CA PRO A 20 17.98 12.38 -31.33
C PRO A 20 16.95 13.01 -30.38
N GLN A 21 17.33 14.13 -29.74
CA GLN A 21 16.41 14.91 -28.93
C GLN A 21 15.36 15.54 -29.83
N VAL A 22 14.09 15.22 -29.60
CA VAL A 22 12.96 15.90 -30.24
C VAL A 22 12.83 17.29 -29.58
N PRO A 23 12.80 18.40 -30.33
CA PRO A 23 12.58 19.71 -29.75
C PRO A 23 11.18 19.75 -29.11
N ARG A 24 11.11 20.22 -27.87
CA ARG A 24 9.82 20.46 -27.19
C ARG A 24 9.15 21.67 -27.85
N PRO A 25 7.83 21.65 -28.12
CA PRO A 25 7.14 22.87 -28.53
C PRO A 25 7.09 23.83 -27.34
N ASN A 26 7.70 25.01 -27.50
CA ASN A 26 7.51 26.12 -26.58
C ASN A 26 6.06 26.61 -26.73
N VAL A 27 5.19 26.24 -25.80
CA VAL A 27 3.78 26.68 -25.75
C VAL A 27 3.65 28.09 -25.16
N PHE A 28 4.63 28.52 -24.38
CA PHE A 28 4.75 29.89 -23.90
C PHE A 28 5.77 30.58 -24.79
N GLY A 29 5.25 31.09 -25.91
CA GLY A 29 6.02 31.97 -26.77
C GLY A 29 6.67 33.07 -25.93
N ASP A 30 7.93 33.31 -26.26
CA ASP A 30 8.69 34.51 -25.94
C ASP A 30 7.92 35.73 -26.47
N SER A 31 6.84 36.11 -25.79
CA SER A 31 6.30 37.46 -25.89
C SER A 31 7.24 38.35 -25.09
N SER A 32 8.37 38.61 -25.73
CA SER A 32 9.00 39.91 -25.81
C SER A 32 8.00 41.02 -25.45
N ASP A 33 8.17 41.59 -24.27
CA ASP A 33 7.83 42.97 -24.00
C ASP A 33 8.99 43.55 -23.19
N GLU A 34 10.06 43.85 -23.92
CA GLU A 34 11.03 44.84 -23.50
C GLU A 34 10.29 46.18 -23.56
N ASP A 35 9.83 46.67 -22.41
CA ASP A 35 9.16 47.96 -22.28
C ASP A 35 10.10 49.12 -22.69
N GLY A 36 10.13 49.39 -23.99
CA GLY A 36 10.65 50.60 -24.57
C GLY A 36 9.81 51.79 -24.11
N VAL A 37 10.46 52.76 -23.46
CA VAL A 37 9.88 54.00 -22.95
C VAL A 37 9.34 54.88 -24.10
N SER A 38 8.15 54.55 -24.58
CA SER A 38 7.45 55.28 -25.62
C SER A 38 6.52 56.32 -24.99
N SER A 39 7.05 57.54 -24.89
CA SER A 39 6.34 58.76 -24.50
C SER A 39 5.25 59.13 -25.50
N THR A 40 4.04 58.60 -25.33
CA THR A 40 2.89 59.01 -26.17
C THR A 40 1.64 59.33 -25.36
N SER A 41 1.36 60.63 -25.24
CA SER A 41 0.04 61.26 -25.00
C SER A 41 -0.79 60.80 -23.78
N LYS A 42 -0.61 61.50 -22.66
CA LYS A 42 -1.55 61.50 -21.52
C LYS A 42 -2.89 62.15 -21.91
N LYS A 43 -3.87 61.33 -22.32
CA LYS A 43 -5.32 61.67 -22.28
C LYS A 43 -5.87 61.35 -20.88
N PRO A 44 -7.01 61.92 -20.43
CA PRO A 44 -7.39 61.91 -19.02
C PRO A 44 -7.95 60.54 -18.59
N GLN A 45 -7.06 59.60 -18.27
CA GLN A 45 -7.42 58.28 -17.69
C GLN A 45 -7.87 58.38 -16.22
N VAL A 46 -7.66 59.54 -15.58
CA VAL A 46 -7.98 59.77 -14.17
C VAL A 46 -9.48 59.57 -13.87
N ALA A 47 -10.38 59.91 -14.81
CA ALA A 47 -11.83 59.80 -14.59
C ALA A 47 -12.37 58.36 -14.70
N THR A 48 -11.73 57.50 -15.50
CA THR A 48 -12.05 56.07 -15.56
C THR A 48 -11.53 55.36 -14.32
N ASP A 49 -10.33 55.71 -13.85
CA ASP A 49 -9.71 55.12 -12.67
C ASP A 49 -10.51 55.39 -11.38
N VAL A 50 -11.09 56.59 -11.25
CA VAL A 50 -11.94 56.94 -10.10
C VAL A 50 -13.24 56.13 -10.07
N LYS A 51 -13.86 55.90 -11.23
CA LYS A 51 -15.07 55.05 -11.32
C LYS A 51 -14.76 53.60 -10.98
N MET A 52 -13.64 53.07 -11.48
CA MET A 52 -13.22 51.70 -11.17
C MET A 52 -12.88 51.51 -9.68
N ARG A 53 -12.26 52.52 -9.06
CA ARG A 53 -12.01 52.53 -7.60
C ARG A 53 -13.29 52.52 -6.77
N SER A 54 -14.30 53.29 -7.18
CA SER A 54 -15.61 53.30 -6.51
C SER A 54 -16.35 51.97 -6.66
N GLN A 55 -16.26 51.31 -7.81
CA GLN A 55 -16.84 49.97 -7.98
C GLN A 55 -16.11 48.93 -7.13
N PHE A 56 -14.78 49.04 -7.04
CA PHE A 56 -13.95 48.15 -6.23
C PHE A 56 -14.20 48.31 -4.72
N SER A 57 -14.40 49.54 -4.23
CA SER A 57 -14.75 49.76 -2.81
C SER A 57 -16.09 49.14 -2.45
N VAL A 58 -17.11 49.30 -3.30
CA VAL A 58 -18.42 48.67 -3.11
C VAL A 58 -18.32 47.14 -3.10
N GLN A 59 -17.45 46.56 -3.95
CA GLN A 59 -17.21 45.12 -3.97
C GLN A 59 -16.49 44.62 -2.72
N ILE A 60 -15.53 45.39 -2.20
CA ILE A 60 -14.86 45.09 -0.92
C ILE A 60 -15.85 45.14 0.23
N GLU A 61 -16.66 46.19 0.33
CA GLU A 61 -17.68 46.34 1.38
C GLU A 61 -18.66 45.17 1.34
N LYS A 62 -19.17 44.82 0.15
CA LYS A 62 -20.04 43.66 -0.04
C LYS A 62 -19.37 42.34 0.39
N ALA A 63 -18.10 42.14 0.04
CA ALA A 63 -17.36 40.94 0.44
C ALA A 63 -17.16 40.86 1.96
N LEU A 64 -16.92 42.00 2.62
CA LEU A 64 -16.79 42.09 4.08
C LEU A 64 -18.13 41.91 4.82
N GLU A 65 -19.24 42.33 4.21
CA GLU A 65 -20.60 42.09 4.72
C GLU A 65 -20.98 40.60 4.63
N GLU A 66 -20.57 39.92 3.56
CA GLU A 66 -20.79 38.48 3.38
C GLU A 66 -19.90 37.66 4.32
N ASP A 67 -18.61 37.97 4.41
CA ASP A 67 -17.68 37.35 5.35
C ASP A 67 -16.61 38.35 5.84
N PRO A 68 -16.54 38.66 7.15
CA PRO A 68 -15.51 39.52 7.70
C PRO A 68 -14.09 38.97 7.52
N ASN A 69 -13.95 37.66 7.23
CA ASN A 69 -12.68 36.97 7.02
C ASN A 69 -12.30 36.79 5.53
N ALA A 70 -13.03 37.40 4.59
CA ALA A 70 -12.86 37.20 3.15
C ALA A 70 -11.44 37.47 2.61
N PHE A 71 -10.64 38.28 3.33
CA PHE A 71 -9.28 38.64 2.95
C PHE A 71 -8.18 38.06 3.85
N ALA A 72 -8.51 37.21 4.82
CA ALA A 72 -7.55 36.63 5.77
C ALA A 72 -6.84 35.39 5.22
N TYR A 73 -6.22 35.53 4.05
CA TYR A 73 -5.53 34.42 3.36
C TYR A 73 -4.35 33.86 4.17
N ASP A 74 -3.58 34.74 4.81
CA ASP A 74 -2.43 34.34 5.63
C ASP A 74 -2.86 33.50 6.83
N GLU A 75 -3.94 33.88 7.52
CA GLU A 75 -4.41 33.13 8.68
C GLU A 75 -4.86 31.72 8.34
N VAL A 76 -5.57 31.54 7.22
CA VAL A 76 -6.00 30.22 6.72
C VAL A 76 -4.80 29.39 6.32
N TYR A 77 -3.84 29.98 5.61
CA TYR A 77 -2.62 29.29 5.20
C TYR A 77 -1.77 28.87 6.41
N GLU A 78 -1.60 29.75 7.38
CA GLU A 78 -0.89 29.42 8.61
C GLU A 78 -1.60 28.32 9.40
N LYS A 79 -2.94 28.27 9.42
CA LYS A 79 -3.69 27.15 10.02
C LYS A 79 -3.39 25.84 9.30
N ILE A 80 -3.45 25.81 7.96
CA ILE A 80 -3.13 24.62 7.16
C ILE A 80 -1.69 24.15 7.42
N GLU A 81 -0.73 25.07 7.47
CA GLU A 81 0.67 24.75 7.74
C GLU A 81 0.89 24.28 9.19
N ARG A 82 0.23 24.91 10.17
CA ARG A 82 0.23 24.44 11.57
C ARG A 82 -0.34 23.03 11.67
N ASP A 83 -1.47 22.74 11.04
CA ASP A 83 -2.09 21.41 11.05
C ASP A 83 -1.23 20.36 10.34
N ARG A 84 -0.61 20.72 9.21
CA ARG A 84 0.37 19.89 8.51
C ARG A 84 1.60 19.61 9.36
N ASN A 85 2.10 20.59 10.10
CA ASN A 85 3.26 20.44 10.95
C ASN A 85 2.94 19.65 12.22
N ASN A 86 1.77 19.87 12.83
CA ASN A 86 1.29 19.10 13.98
C ASN A 86 1.03 17.63 13.60
N SER A 87 0.41 17.36 12.46
CA SER A 87 0.24 15.98 11.96
C SER A 87 1.57 15.29 11.66
N ARG A 88 2.55 16.01 11.10
CA ARG A 88 3.91 15.49 10.93
C ARG A 88 4.65 15.27 12.24
N ALA A 89 4.50 16.16 13.22
CA ALA A 89 5.14 16.03 14.53
C ALA A 89 4.56 14.83 15.30
N THR A 90 3.23 14.71 15.35
CA THR A 90 2.55 13.56 15.98
C THR A 90 2.87 12.24 15.28
N ALA A 91 3.01 12.22 13.95
CA ALA A 91 3.45 11.04 13.22
C ALA A 91 4.90 10.66 13.58
N LYS A 92 5.82 11.63 13.71
CA LYS A 92 7.22 11.38 14.12
C LYS A 92 7.34 10.90 15.57
N GLU A 93 6.49 11.39 16.46
CA GLU A 93 6.45 10.97 17.87
C GLU A 93 5.91 9.53 18.00
N LYS A 94 4.84 9.20 17.27
CA LYS A 94 4.26 7.84 17.26
C LYS A 94 5.14 6.79 16.57
N ASP A 95 5.76 7.16 15.44
CA ASP A 95 6.59 6.25 14.63
C ASP A 95 8.09 6.31 14.99
N GLY A 96 8.42 6.85 16.17
CA GLY A 96 9.78 7.10 16.66
C GLY A 96 10.82 6.10 16.15
N ALA A 97 11.79 6.60 15.39
CA ALA A 97 12.99 5.93 14.90
C ALA A 97 12.81 4.59 14.14
N LYS A 98 11.60 4.14 13.80
CA LYS A 98 11.43 2.90 13.03
C LYS A 98 11.92 3.13 11.59
N PRO A 99 12.86 2.31 11.08
CA PRO A 99 13.28 2.40 9.69
C PRO A 99 12.10 2.14 8.76
N LYS A 100 11.98 2.92 7.68
CA LYS A 100 10.86 2.84 6.72
C LYS A 100 10.65 1.43 6.15
N TYR A 101 11.70 0.62 6.02
CA TYR A 101 11.67 -0.66 5.30
C TYR A 101 11.97 -1.89 6.14
N ILE A 102 12.35 -1.76 7.41
CA ILE A 102 12.82 -2.93 8.20
C ILE A 102 11.70 -3.97 8.35
N THR A 103 10.47 -3.52 8.52
CA THR A 103 9.29 -4.37 8.67
C THR A 103 9.04 -5.19 7.40
N ALA A 104 9.10 -4.55 6.23
CA ALA A 104 8.95 -5.21 4.94
C ALA A 104 10.07 -6.24 4.69
N LEU A 105 11.31 -5.92 5.05
CA LEU A 105 12.44 -6.84 4.94
C LEU A 105 12.26 -8.07 5.84
N LEU A 106 11.84 -7.88 7.08
CA LEU A 106 11.55 -8.98 8.02
C LEU A 106 10.38 -9.84 7.53
N LYS A 107 9.29 -9.22 7.04
CA LYS A 107 8.15 -9.94 6.45
C LYS A 107 8.60 -10.80 5.25
N ASN A 108 9.40 -10.25 4.34
CA ASN A 108 9.93 -10.98 3.19
C ASN A 108 10.91 -12.10 3.57
N ALA A 109 11.76 -11.87 4.58
CA ALA A 109 12.66 -12.90 5.09
C ALA A 109 11.86 -14.10 5.65
N LYS A 110 10.83 -13.83 6.45
CA LYS A 110 9.91 -14.86 6.97
C LYS A 110 9.21 -15.60 5.82
N LYS A 111 8.69 -14.90 4.83
CA LYS A 111 8.06 -15.51 3.64
C LYS A 111 9.01 -16.47 2.93
N ARG A 112 10.26 -16.06 2.71
CA ARG A 112 11.29 -16.91 2.09
C ARG A 112 11.63 -18.13 2.93
N GLN A 113 11.66 -17.99 4.25
CA GLN A 113 11.89 -19.11 5.16
C GLN A 113 10.76 -20.16 5.02
N VAL A 114 9.51 -19.72 5.04
CA VAL A 114 8.36 -20.62 4.85
C VAL A 114 8.39 -21.30 3.47
N GLU A 115 8.69 -20.57 2.41
CA GLU A 115 8.85 -21.14 1.05
C GLU A 115 9.99 -22.18 0.98
N TYR A 116 11.09 -21.93 1.68
CA TYR A 116 12.21 -22.87 1.76
C TYR A 116 11.79 -24.15 2.49
N GLU A 117 11.11 -24.03 3.62
CA GLU A 117 10.61 -25.17 4.39
C GLU A 117 9.60 -26.00 3.57
N ALA A 118 8.68 -25.35 2.85
CA ALA A 118 7.74 -26.02 1.95
C ALA A 118 8.45 -26.75 0.79
N ARG A 119 9.60 -26.22 0.31
CA ARG A 119 10.40 -26.90 -0.72
C ARG A 119 11.07 -28.15 -0.18
N GLU A 120 11.69 -28.05 0.99
CA GLU A 120 12.33 -29.20 1.64
C GLU A 120 11.31 -30.27 2.01
N GLU A 121 10.09 -29.89 2.39
CA GLU A 121 8.99 -30.83 2.65
C GLU A 121 8.58 -31.58 1.38
N ARG A 122 8.30 -30.87 0.27
CA ARG A 122 7.98 -31.51 -1.01
C ARG A 122 9.10 -32.43 -1.49
N LYS A 123 10.35 -32.09 -1.18
CA LYS A 123 11.51 -32.93 -1.47
C LYS A 123 11.48 -34.20 -0.62
N GLN A 124 11.30 -34.09 0.69
CA GLN A 124 11.19 -35.23 1.61
C GLN A 124 10.00 -36.14 1.26
N GLN A 125 8.85 -35.56 0.92
CA GLN A 125 7.69 -36.33 0.48
C GLN A 125 8.00 -37.12 -0.79
N ARG A 126 8.64 -36.49 -1.78
CA ARG A 126 9.06 -37.17 -3.00
C ARG A 126 10.08 -38.27 -2.75
N GLU A 127 10.97 -38.10 -1.77
CA GLU A 127 11.91 -39.15 -1.34
C GLU A 127 11.16 -40.32 -0.69
N ARG A 128 10.20 -40.06 0.21
CA ARG A 128 9.35 -41.11 0.80
C ARG A 128 8.50 -41.85 -0.22
N GLU A 129 7.92 -41.15 -1.18
CA GLU A 129 7.15 -41.77 -2.27
C GLU A 129 8.03 -42.68 -3.16
N LYS A 130 9.32 -42.33 -3.33
CA LYS A 130 10.29 -43.17 -4.04
C LYS A 130 10.74 -44.39 -3.23
N GLU A 131 10.94 -44.23 -1.93
CA GLU A 131 11.19 -45.36 -0.99
C GLU A 131 9.96 -46.27 -0.86
N GLY A 132 8.77 -45.74 -1.19
CA GLY A 132 7.55 -46.52 -1.35
C GLY A 132 7.18 -47.30 -0.08
N GLY A 133 6.84 -48.58 -0.27
CA GLY A 133 6.39 -49.47 0.80
C GLY A 133 7.51 -50.15 1.58
N GLU A 134 8.79 -49.87 1.32
CA GLU A 134 9.93 -50.56 1.94
C GLU A 134 9.96 -50.44 3.48
N PHE A 135 9.28 -49.44 4.02
CA PHE A 135 9.17 -49.19 5.46
C PHE A 135 7.72 -49.26 5.97
N ALA A 136 6.77 -49.79 5.19
CA ALA A 136 5.38 -49.91 5.59
C ALA A 136 5.17 -50.85 6.79
N ASP A 137 6.01 -51.88 6.92
CA ASP A 137 5.94 -52.86 8.01
C ASP A 137 6.57 -52.36 9.32
N LYS A 138 7.15 -51.14 9.34
CA LYS A 138 7.85 -50.57 10.50
C LYS A 138 6.98 -49.54 11.21
N GLU A 139 7.07 -49.50 12.53
CA GLU A 139 6.32 -48.55 13.34
C GLU A 139 6.83 -47.10 13.14
N VAL A 140 5.91 -46.17 12.88
CA VAL A 140 6.23 -44.74 12.68
C VAL A 140 6.06 -43.99 13.99
N PHE A 141 7.18 -43.61 14.62
CA PHE A 141 7.16 -42.83 15.84
C PHE A 141 7.25 -41.33 15.55
N VAL A 142 6.20 -40.59 15.92
CA VAL A 142 6.17 -39.14 15.78
C VAL A 142 6.33 -38.45 17.14
N THR A 143 7.36 -37.62 17.27
CA THR A 143 7.57 -36.80 18.48
C THR A 143 6.51 -35.70 18.59
N GLY A 144 6.21 -35.24 19.81
CA GLY A 144 5.23 -34.17 20.03
C GLY A 144 5.57 -32.86 19.29
N ALA A 145 6.86 -32.56 19.11
CA ALA A 145 7.32 -31.41 18.35
C ALA A 145 7.02 -31.54 16.84
N TYR A 146 7.22 -32.74 16.27
CA TYR A 146 6.92 -32.98 14.86
C TYR A 146 5.42 -32.93 14.57
N ARG A 147 4.57 -33.42 15.48
CA ARG A 147 3.10 -33.25 15.40
C ARG A 147 2.70 -31.77 15.30
N ARG A 148 3.26 -30.92 16.16
CA ARG A 148 2.99 -29.47 16.13
C ARG A 148 3.44 -28.83 14.83
N LYS A 149 4.60 -29.23 14.29
CA LYS A 149 5.08 -28.74 13.00
C LYS A 149 4.17 -29.14 11.84
N LEU A 150 3.62 -30.36 11.86
CA LEU A 150 2.67 -30.82 10.84
C LEU A 150 1.36 -30.01 10.90
N GLU A 151 0.85 -29.73 12.10
CA GLU A 151 -0.34 -28.89 12.29
C GLU A 151 -0.12 -27.45 11.78
N GLU A 152 1.02 -26.85 12.12
CA GLU A 152 1.40 -25.51 11.64
C GLU A 152 1.49 -25.45 10.10
N LEU A 153 2.04 -26.49 9.47
CA LEU A 153 2.10 -26.60 8.01
C LEU A 153 0.72 -26.76 7.39
N GLU A 154 -0.15 -27.59 8.00
CA GLU A 154 -1.51 -27.79 7.52
C GLU A 154 -2.33 -26.49 7.62
N GLU A 155 -2.22 -25.76 8.72
CA GLU A 155 -2.83 -24.44 8.89
C GLU A 155 -2.32 -23.43 7.86
N HIS A 156 -1.01 -23.39 7.63
CA HIS A 156 -0.42 -22.52 6.62
C HIS A 156 -0.93 -22.85 5.22
N ASN A 157 -0.98 -24.13 4.84
CA ASN A 157 -1.47 -24.56 3.53
C ASN A 157 -2.96 -24.21 3.35
N LYS A 158 -3.80 -24.44 4.37
CA LYS A 158 -5.22 -24.03 4.34
C LYS A 158 -5.39 -22.52 4.22
N ALA A 159 -4.51 -21.73 4.86
CA ALA A 159 -4.55 -20.28 4.75
C ALA A 159 -4.20 -19.82 3.32
N VAL A 160 -3.16 -20.41 2.72
CA VAL A 160 -2.78 -20.16 1.32
C VAL A 160 -3.91 -20.53 0.38
N GLU A 161 -4.48 -21.74 0.50
CA GLU A 161 -5.62 -22.17 -0.34
C GLU A 161 -6.84 -21.24 -0.23
N ARG A 162 -7.09 -20.68 0.97
CA ARG A 162 -8.16 -19.70 1.16
C ARG A 162 -7.85 -18.40 0.41
N MET A 163 -6.61 -17.91 0.49
CA MET A 163 -6.20 -16.70 -0.22
C MET A 163 -6.24 -16.93 -1.73
N ASP A 164 -5.70 -18.05 -2.21
CA ASP A 164 -5.72 -18.43 -3.62
C ASP A 164 -7.16 -18.48 -4.15
N ARG A 165 -8.10 -19.04 -3.38
CA ARG A 165 -9.53 -19.04 -3.76
C ARG A 165 -10.12 -17.64 -3.89
N ILE A 166 -9.76 -16.72 -2.98
CA ILE A 166 -10.23 -15.33 -3.04
C ILE A 166 -9.61 -14.63 -4.26
N ASP A 167 -8.31 -14.81 -4.48
CA ASP A 167 -7.58 -14.25 -5.61
C ASP A 167 -8.15 -14.77 -6.94
N GLU A 168 -8.47 -16.05 -7.03
CA GLU A 168 -9.13 -16.64 -8.19
C GLU A 168 -10.53 -16.06 -8.43
N MET A 169 -11.28 -15.77 -7.37
CA MET A 169 -12.58 -15.12 -7.49
C MET A 169 -12.45 -13.64 -7.90
N MET A 170 -11.39 -12.96 -7.49
CA MET A 170 -11.10 -11.55 -7.79
C MET A 170 -10.27 -11.36 -9.07
N ASP A 171 -9.86 -12.45 -9.71
CA ASP A 171 -9.08 -12.43 -10.94
C ASP A 171 -9.89 -11.82 -12.08
N VAL A 172 -9.43 -10.64 -12.50
CA VAL A 172 -10.02 -9.85 -13.57
C VAL A 172 -10.08 -10.62 -14.89
N SER A 173 -9.14 -11.53 -15.15
CA SER A 173 -9.11 -12.31 -16.40
C SER A 173 -10.24 -13.34 -16.49
N LYS A 174 -10.77 -13.78 -15.35
CA LYS A 174 -11.86 -14.74 -15.23
C LYS A 174 -13.23 -14.06 -15.16
N GLN A 175 -13.27 -12.77 -14.87
CA GLN A 175 -14.50 -11.98 -14.74
C GLN A 175 -14.87 -11.30 -16.07
N LYS A 176 -16.18 -11.14 -16.31
CA LYS A 176 -16.69 -10.46 -17.51
C LYS A 176 -16.56 -8.94 -17.43
N ASP A 177 -16.63 -8.38 -16.21
CA ASP A 177 -16.65 -6.95 -15.96
C ASP A 177 -15.58 -6.55 -14.93
N LEU A 178 -14.97 -5.37 -15.12
CA LEU A 178 -13.89 -4.85 -14.26
C LEU A 178 -14.38 -4.29 -12.90
N SER A 179 -15.66 -4.39 -12.59
CA SER A 179 -16.28 -3.73 -11.42
C SER A 179 -15.66 -4.15 -10.08
N GLY A 180 -15.23 -5.41 -9.96
CA GLY A 180 -14.55 -5.92 -8.76
C GLY A 180 -13.21 -5.23 -8.49
N PHE A 181 -12.40 -5.06 -9.54
CA PHE A 181 -11.13 -4.32 -9.48
C PHE A 181 -11.35 -2.86 -9.06
N TYR A 182 -12.37 -2.20 -9.62
CA TYR A 182 -12.61 -0.77 -9.36
C TYR A 182 -13.10 -0.55 -7.93
N ARG A 183 -13.90 -1.48 -7.38
CA ARG A 183 -14.29 -1.48 -5.97
C ARG A 183 -13.07 -1.66 -5.05
N HIS A 184 -12.20 -2.62 -5.36
CA HIS A 184 -10.98 -2.86 -4.57
C HIS A 184 -10.04 -1.64 -4.61
N PHE A 185 -9.78 -1.11 -5.80
CA PHE A 185 -8.95 0.07 -6.00
C PHE A 185 -9.52 1.29 -5.27
N LEU A 186 -10.83 1.51 -5.34
CA LEU A 186 -11.47 2.60 -4.61
C LEU A 186 -11.35 2.40 -3.09
N ASN A 187 -11.51 1.18 -2.59
CA ASN A 187 -11.32 0.90 -1.17
C ASN A 187 -9.86 1.14 -0.75
N ASP A 188 -8.87 0.77 -1.56
CA ASP A 188 -7.46 0.97 -1.22
C ASP A 188 -7.03 2.44 -1.28
N VAL A 189 -7.54 3.19 -2.26
CA VAL A 189 -7.12 4.58 -2.54
C VAL A 189 -7.97 5.60 -1.79
N ALA A 190 -9.27 5.37 -1.65
CA ALA A 190 -10.19 6.33 -1.04
C ALA A 190 -10.40 6.12 0.47
N GLN A 191 -9.99 4.98 1.05
CA GLN A 191 -9.96 4.85 2.51
C GLN A 191 -8.83 5.72 3.07
N PRO A 192 -9.11 6.66 3.99
CA PRO A 192 -8.06 7.39 4.67
C PRO A 192 -7.20 6.39 5.45
N VAL A 193 -5.88 6.51 5.33
CA VAL A 193 -4.83 5.67 5.97
C VAL A 193 -4.98 5.47 7.50
N SER A 194 -5.92 6.16 8.14
CA SER A 194 -6.33 5.95 9.52
C SER A 194 -7.11 4.66 9.74
N SER A 195 -7.96 4.20 8.80
CA SER A 195 -8.82 3.02 9.02
C SER A 195 -8.11 1.67 8.80
N LEU A 196 -7.05 1.64 8.00
CA LEU A 196 -6.28 0.42 7.69
C LEU A 196 -5.30 0.02 8.81
N LYS A 197 -4.78 0.99 9.58
CA LYS A 197 -3.89 0.72 10.72
C LYS A 197 -4.59 0.00 11.88
N ASP A 198 -5.90 0.22 12.02
CA ASP A 198 -6.70 -0.38 13.09
C ASP A 198 -6.99 -1.87 12.83
N SER A 199 -7.10 -2.31 11.56
CA SER A 199 -7.18 -3.74 11.22
C SER A 199 -5.83 -4.46 11.30
N GLU A 200 -4.74 -3.76 10.96
CA GLU A 200 -3.32 -4.11 11.20
C GLU A 200 -3.07 -4.66 12.62
N THR A 201 -3.41 -3.79 13.57
CA THR A 201 -3.06 -3.92 14.99
C THR A 201 -3.99 -4.86 15.76
N ALA A 202 -5.25 -5.01 15.34
CA ALA A 202 -6.18 -5.97 15.93
C ALA A 202 -5.81 -7.42 15.60
N ALA A 203 -5.24 -7.69 14.42
CA ALA A 203 -4.79 -9.02 14.03
C ALA A 203 -3.53 -9.45 14.81
N GLU A 204 -2.57 -8.54 15.03
CA GLU A 204 -1.34 -8.81 15.78
C GLU A 204 -1.56 -9.06 17.28
N GLN A 205 -2.63 -8.50 17.89
CA GLN A 205 -2.92 -8.67 19.33
C GLN A 205 -3.62 -10.01 19.69
N SER A 206 -4.07 -10.79 18.70
CA SER A 206 -4.75 -12.08 18.93
C SER A 206 -3.83 -13.30 18.91
N GLY A 207 -2.55 -13.12 18.56
CA GLY A 207 -1.60 -14.22 18.35
C GLY A 207 -0.80 -14.69 19.58
N ASP A 208 -0.90 -14.02 20.73
CA ASP A 208 0.08 -14.17 21.82
C ASP A 208 -0.52 -14.52 23.19
N GLN A 209 -1.53 -15.40 23.23
CA GLN A 209 -1.93 -16.10 24.47
C GLN A 209 -1.99 -17.62 24.27
N LYS A 210 -0.83 -18.27 24.29
CA LYS A 210 -0.74 -19.71 24.60
C LYS A 210 -0.51 -19.89 26.10
N GLY A 211 -1.51 -20.46 26.80
CA GLY A 211 -1.28 -21.30 27.98
C GLY A 211 -2.26 -21.17 29.14
N THR A 212 -3.33 -21.98 29.15
CA THR A 212 -3.61 -22.99 30.19
C THR A 212 -4.94 -23.70 29.85
N ILE A 213 -4.86 -24.85 29.17
CA ILE A 213 -6.01 -25.75 29.03
C ILE A 213 -6.03 -26.63 30.29
N ILE A 214 -6.82 -26.22 31.28
CA ILE A 214 -7.24 -27.11 32.38
C ILE A 214 -8.37 -28.00 31.86
N ASN A 215 -8.09 -29.29 31.75
CA ASN A 215 -9.11 -30.32 31.54
C ASN A 215 -10.17 -30.24 32.64
N ARG A 216 -11.42 -29.91 32.26
CA ARG A 216 -12.59 -30.19 33.09
C ARG A 216 -13.47 -31.19 32.35
N GLU A 217 -13.48 -32.38 32.92
CA GLU A 217 -14.23 -33.55 32.54
C GLU A 217 -15.74 -33.30 32.49
N SER A 218 -16.39 -34.04 31.61
CA SER A 218 -17.77 -33.93 31.17
C SER A 218 -18.79 -34.31 32.25
N LYS A 219 -19.92 -33.57 32.31
CA LYS A 219 -21.16 -34.09 32.89
C LYS A 219 -22.37 -33.53 32.14
N MET A 220 -22.93 -34.34 31.25
CA MET A 220 -24.21 -34.03 30.59
C MET A 220 -25.36 -34.03 31.60
N PRO A 221 -26.34 -33.11 31.50
CA PRO A 221 -27.54 -33.15 32.33
C PRO A 221 -28.51 -34.22 31.81
N LYS A 222 -28.94 -35.13 32.69
CA LYS A 222 -30.00 -36.12 32.42
C LYS A 222 -31.31 -35.40 32.11
N LYS A 223 -31.86 -35.60 30.91
CA LYS A 223 -33.25 -35.21 30.57
C LYS A 223 -34.21 -35.96 31.51
N ARG A 224 -34.97 -35.22 32.32
CA ARG A 224 -36.15 -35.75 33.01
C ARG A 224 -37.27 -35.85 31.98
N ARG A 225 -37.82 -37.05 31.80
CA ARG A 225 -39.09 -37.24 31.07
C ARG A 225 -40.20 -36.66 31.93
N ALA A 226 -41.06 -35.86 31.32
CA ALA A 226 -42.45 -35.68 31.70
C ALA A 226 -43.27 -36.13 30.48
#